data_AF-A0A4R6F7X9-F1
#
_entry.id   AF-A0A4R6F7X9-F1
#
_cell.length_a   1.000
_cell.length_b   1.000
_cell.length_c   1.000
_cell.angle_alpha   90.00
_cell.angle_beta   90.00
_cell.angle_gamma   90.00
#
_symmetry.space_group_name_H-M   'P 1'
#
loop_
_entity.id
_entity.type
_entity.pdbx_description
1 polymer ?
#
loop_
_entity_poly.entity_id
_entity_poly.type
_entity_poly.pdbx_seq_one_letter_code
_entity_poly.pdbx_strand_id
1 'polypeptide(L)'
;MTSLADSVSQFITDAGLAHQIVNGSATTVVTTAGGPVNSFAKELSDSAAVLAGATNSAAAAATSAAAAAAVAAAFNSGAAMDCGTLTDTVYGNFDMGTVP
;
A
#
# COMPACT_ATOMS: atom_id res chain seq x y z
N MET A 1 -4.37 -9.67 48.61
CA MET A 1 -5.23 -10.63 47.88
C MET A 1 -6.22 -9.80 47.09
N THR A 2 -6.26 -9.93 45.77
CA THR A 2 -7.35 -9.34 44.98
C THR A 2 -8.64 -10.03 45.39
N SER A 3 -9.66 -9.24 45.69
CA SER A 3 -10.97 -9.80 46.03
C SER A 3 -11.61 -10.42 44.77
N LEU A 4 -12.58 -11.31 44.95
CA LEU A 4 -13.37 -11.81 43.83
C LEU A 4 -14.00 -10.65 43.04
N ALA A 5 -14.42 -9.58 43.72
CA ALA A 5 -14.99 -8.40 43.09
C ALA A 5 -13.98 -7.70 42.15
N ASP A 6 -12.71 -7.59 42.57
CA ASP A 6 -11.66 -6.98 41.75
C ASP A 6 -11.41 -7.80 40.47
N SER A 7 -11.36 -9.13 40.61
CA SER A 7 -11.18 -10.04 39.46
C SER A 7 -12.36 -9.96 38.48
N VAL A 8 -13.59 -9.85 38.96
CA VAL A 8 -14.78 -9.69 38.11
C VAL A 8 -14.77 -8.34 37.40
N SER A 9 -14.39 -7.26 38.09
CA SER A 9 -14.28 -5.93 37.48
C SER A 9 -13.24 -5.90 36.36
N GLN A 10 -12.09 -6.55 36.57
CA GLN A 10 -11.06 -6.67 35.54
C GLN A 10 -11.57 -7.46 34.33
N PHE A 11 -12.25 -8.59 34.56
CA PHE A 11 -12.81 -9.40 33.49
C PHE A 11 -13.81 -8.61 32.61
N ILE A 12 -14.69 -7.82 33.21
CA ILE A 12 -15.65 -6.99 32.47
C ILE A 12 -14.90 -5.96 31.59
N THR A 13 -13.84 -5.36 32.12
CA THR A 13 -13.00 -4.42 31.38
C THR A 13 -12.34 -5.10 30.19
N ASP A 14 -11.71 -6.26 30.42
CA ASP A 14 -11.00 -7.01 29.38
C ASP A 14 -11.96 -7.52 28.30
N ALA A 15 -13.17 -7.97 28.68
CA ALA A 15 -14.21 -8.36 27.74
C ALA A 15 -14.65 -7.19 26.85
N GLY A 16 -14.76 -5.98 27.42
CA GLY A 16 -15.06 -4.76 26.67
C GLY A 16 -13.96 -4.37 25.69
N LEU A 17 -12.69 -4.53 26.07
CA LEU A 17 -11.55 -4.31 25.17
C LEU A 17 -11.53 -5.33 24.03
N ALA A 18 -11.73 -6.62 24.34
CA ALA A 18 -11.80 -7.69 23.34
C ALA A 18 -12.95 -7.46 22.35
N HIS A 19 -14.12 -7.03 22.84
CA HIS A 19 -15.26 -6.72 21.98
C HIS A 19 -14.95 -5.60 20.98
N GLN A 20 -14.23 -4.56 21.41
CA GLN A 20 -13.81 -3.46 20.52
C GLN A 20 -12.76 -3.89 19.51
N ILE A 21 -11.83 -4.80 19.88
CA ILE A 21 -10.84 -5.33 18.93
C ILE A 21 -11.54 -6.16 17.84
N VAL A 22 -12.52 -6.98 18.22
CA VAL A 22 -13.23 -7.88 17.29
C VAL A 22 -14.22 -7.12 16.41
N ASN A 23 -15.01 -6.21 16.99
CA ASN A 23 -16.13 -5.55 16.31
C ASN A 23 -15.88 -4.07 15.99
N GLY A 24 -14.65 -3.60 16.18
CA GLY A 24 -14.25 -2.23 15.84
C GLY A 24 -14.28 -1.98 14.32
N SER A 25 -14.29 -0.70 13.94
CA SER A 25 -14.21 -0.24 12.56
C SER A 25 -12.77 -0.18 12.05
N ALA A 26 -12.59 0.13 10.75
CA ALA A 26 -11.28 0.33 10.11
C ALA A 26 -10.43 1.48 10.70
N THR A 27 -11.02 2.32 11.55
CA THR A 27 -10.33 3.42 12.26
C THR A 27 -10.17 3.16 13.75
N THR A 28 -10.65 2.00 14.24
CA THR A 28 -10.66 1.71 15.68
C THR A 28 -9.28 1.27 16.16
N VAL A 29 -8.79 1.97 17.19
CA VAL A 29 -7.59 1.63 17.95
C VAL A 29 -7.98 1.53 19.41
N VAL A 30 -7.73 0.38 20.03
CA VAL A 30 -8.11 0.07 21.40
C VAL A 30 -6.87 0.22 22.28
N THR A 31 -6.95 1.09 23.29
CA THR A 31 -5.85 1.24 24.26
C THR A 31 -5.93 0.12 25.30
N THR A 32 -4.91 -0.72 25.35
CA THR A 32 -4.77 -1.79 26.36
C THR A 32 -3.62 -1.49 27.31
N ALA A 33 -3.50 -2.25 28.40
CA ALA A 33 -2.36 -2.15 29.32
C ALA A 33 -1.01 -2.44 28.63
N GLY A 34 -1.01 -3.26 27.57
CA GLY A 34 0.18 -3.56 26.75
C GLY A 34 0.44 -2.55 25.63
N GLY A 35 -0.37 -1.48 25.54
CA GLY A 35 -0.30 -0.48 24.47
C GLY A 35 -1.51 -0.50 23.53
N PRO A 36 -1.51 0.37 22.51
CA PRO A 36 -2.58 0.43 21.52
C PRO A 36 -2.59 -0.82 20.63
N VAL A 37 -3.78 -1.39 20.44
CA VAL A 37 -4.04 -2.54 19.57
C VAL A 37 -5.11 -2.15 18.56
N ASN A 38 -4.85 -2.39 17.27
CA ASN A 38 -5.81 -2.13 16.22
C ASN A 38 -6.98 -3.13 16.26
N SER A 39 -8.15 -2.72 15.81
CA SER A 39 -9.23 -3.67 15.52
C SER A 39 -8.87 -4.57 14.33
N PHE A 40 -9.53 -5.72 14.20
CA PHE A 40 -9.33 -6.58 13.03
C PHE A 40 -9.75 -5.90 11.72
N ALA A 41 -10.81 -5.09 11.75
CA ALA A 41 -11.23 -4.34 10.57
C ALA A 41 -10.16 -3.34 10.11
N LYS A 42 -9.44 -2.73 11.06
CA LYS A 42 -8.33 -1.83 10.77
C LYS A 42 -7.15 -2.58 10.16
N GLU A 43 -6.73 -3.71 10.74
CA GLU A 43 -5.60 -4.46 10.18
C GLU A 43 -5.87 -5.02 8.80
N LEU A 44 -7.10 -5.44 8.54
CA LEU A 44 -7.49 -5.88 7.21
C LEU A 44 -7.44 -4.72 6.20
N SER A 45 -7.94 -3.54 6.58
CA SER A 45 -7.92 -2.35 5.73
C SER A 45 -6.49 -1.89 5.43
N ASP A 46 -5.64 -1.81 6.44
CA ASP A 46 -4.25 -1.38 6.29
C ASP A 46 -3.45 -2.38 5.44
N SER A 47 -3.66 -3.69 5.64
CA SER A 47 -3.05 -4.74 4.82
C SER A 47 -3.49 -4.69 3.36
N ALA A 48 -4.79 -4.44 3.10
CA ALA A 48 -5.32 -4.30 1.75
C ALA A 48 -4.71 -3.10 1.03
N ALA A 49 -4.51 -1.97 1.73
CA ALA A 49 -3.86 -0.78 1.18
C ALA A 49 -2.39 -1.05 0.81
N VAL A 50 -1.64 -1.75 1.67
CA VAL A 50 -0.26 -2.15 1.39
C VAL A 50 -0.19 -3.05 0.15
N LEU A 51 -1.08 -4.04 0.07
CA LEU A 51 -1.12 -4.97 -1.06
C LEU A 51 -1.43 -4.24 -2.38
N ALA A 52 -2.42 -3.33 -2.38
CA ALA A 52 -2.73 -2.52 -3.55
C ALA A 52 -1.54 -1.66 -4.02
N GLY A 53 -0.82 -1.05 -3.08
CA GLY A 53 0.41 -0.30 -3.39
C GLY A 53 1.51 -1.16 -4.00
N ALA A 54 1.70 -2.39 -3.48
CA ALA A 54 2.66 -3.35 -4.02
C ALA A 54 2.29 -3.79 -5.44
N THR A 55 1.00 -4.09 -5.69
CA THR A 55 0.51 -4.46 -7.03
C THR A 55 0.71 -3.33 -8.04
N ASN A 56 0.42 -2.08 -7.67
CA ASN A 56 0.63 -0.93 -8.54
C ASN A 56 2.12 -0.74 -8.88
N SER A 57 3.00 -0.92 -7.90
CA SER A 57 4.45 -0.82 -8.10
C SER A 57 4.97 -1.91 -9.03
N ALA A 58 4.49 -3.15 -8.87
CA ALA A 58 4.83 -4.25 -9.74
C ALA A 58 4.32 -4.04 -11.18
N ALA A 59 3.10 -3.52 -11.35
CA ALA A 59 2.55 -3.19 -12.66
C ALA A 59 3.37 -2.10 -13.36
N ALA A 60 3.74 -1.03 -12.65
CA ALA A 60 4.60 0.02 -13.20
C ALA A 60 5.97 -0.51 -13.63
N ALA A 61 6.58 -1.39 -12.82
CA ALA A 61 7.84 -2.04 -13.16
C ALA A 61 7.72 -2.97 -14.39
N ALA A 62 6.60 -3.67 -14.54
CA ALA A 62 6.35 -4.51 -15.70
C ALA A 62 6.18 -3.68 -16.99
N THR A 63 5.45 -2.57 -16.92
CA THR A 63 5.29 -1.66 -18.05
C THR A 63 6.62 -1.04 -18.45
N SER A 64 7.45 -0.59 -17.50
CA SER A 64 8.76 -0.02 -17.80
C SER A 64 9.75 -1.06 -18.35
N ALA A 65 9.70 -2.31 -17.88
CA ALA A 65 10.50 -3.40 -18.43
C ALA A 65 10.09 -3.76 -19.87
N ALA A 66 8.78 -3.81 -20.15
CA ALA A 66 8.26 -4.07 -21.50
C ALA A 66 8.66 -2.95 -22.48
N ALA A 67 8.57 -1.70 -22.03
CA ALA A 67 9.05 -0.52 -22.73
C ALA A 67 10.55 -0.61 -23.05
N ALA A 68 11.39 -0.91 -22.06
CA ALA A 68 12.83 -1.05 -22.26
C ALA A 68 13.19 -2.18 -23.23
N ALA A 69 12.49 -3.31 -23.16
CA ALA A 69 12.68 -4.43 -24.08
C ALA A 69 12.29 -4.06 -25.53
N ALA A 70 11.20 -3.32 -25.72
CA ALA A 70 10.79 -2.82 -27.04
C ALA A 70 11.83 -1.87 -27.64
N VAL A 71 12.38 -0.95 -26.83
CA VAL A 71 13.46 -0.04 -27.25
C VAL A 71 14.73 -0.81 -27.63
N ALA A 72 15.13 -1.81 -26.83
CA ALA A 72 16.29 -2.64 -27.14
C ALA A 72 16.13 -3.42 -28.45
N ALA A 73 14.92 -3.95 -28.72
CA ALA A 73 14.62 -4.64 -29.97
C ALA A 73 14.62 -3.70 -31.19
N ALA A 74 14.12 -2.47 -31.04
CA ALA A 74 14.17 -1.45 -32.08
C ALA A 74 15.61 -1.05 -32.43
N PHE A 75 16.48 -0.85 -31.44
CA PHE A 75 17.91 -0.63 -31.67
C PHE A 75 18.57 -1.81 -32.39
N ASN A 76 18.34 -3.06 -31.93
CA ASN A 76 18.98 -4.24 -32.50
C ASN A 76 18.51 -4.55 -33.93
N SER A 77 17.30 -4.15 -34.31
CA SER A 77 16.76 -4.34 -35.66
C SER A 77 17.20 -3.25 -36.66
N GLY A 78 17.94 -2.23 -36.22
CA GLY A 78 18.34 -1.11 -37.07
C GLY A 78 17.16 -0.24 -37.53
N ALA A 79 16.00 -0.37 -36.91
CA ALA A 79 14.84 0.47 -37.17
C ALA A 79 15.14 1.90 -36.69
N ALA A 80 14.93 2.89 -37.55
CA ALA A 80 15.04 4.30 -37.18
C ALA A 80 14.00 4.60 -36.10
N MET A 81 14.45 4.80 -34.86
CA MET A 81 13.56 5.23 -33.79
C MET A 81 13.26 6.71 -33.95
N ASP A 82 11.98 7.06 -34.05
CA ASP A 82 11.54 8.43 -33.94
C ASP A 82 11.85 8.95 -32.53
N CYS A 83 12.56 10.08 -32.46
CA CYS A 83 13.03 10.70 -31.22
C CYS A 83 11.87 10.93 -30.22
N GLY A 84 10.64 11.16 -30.71
CA GLY A 84 9.45 11.34 -29.87
C GLY A 84 9.03 10.11 -29.06
N THR A 85 9.37 8.89 -29.51
CA THR A 85 9.01 7.65 -28.80
C THR A 85 9.96 7.31 -27.65
N LEU A 86 11.20 7.80 -27.71
CA LEU A 86 12.23 7.63 -26.67
C LEU A 86 11.96 8.53 -25.45
N THR A 87 11.43 9.73 -25.66
CA THR A 87 11.15 10.70 -24.59
C THR A 87 9.97 10.32 -23.72
N ASP A 88 8.90 9.76 -24.30
CA ASP A 88 7.70 9.35 -23.56
C ASP A 88 7.93 8.06 -22.74
N THR A 89 8.73 7.15 -23.29
CA THR A 89 8.92 5.81 -22.73
C THR A 89 9.97 5.75 -21.60
N VAL A 90 10.97 6.64 -21.60
CA VAL A 90 12.12 6.56 -20.67
C VAL A 90 12.22 7.76 -19.72
N TYR A 91 11.77 8.94 -20.10
CA TYR A 91 12.02 10.16 -19.31
C TYR A 91 10.78 10.95 -18.90
N GLY A 92 9.59 10.55 -19.34
CA GLY A 92 8.38 11.36 -19.17
C GLY A 92 8.41 12.57 -20.11
N ASN A 93 7.24 12.89 -20.65
CA ASN A 93 6.97 13.89 -21.67
C ASN A 93 7.84 15.16 -21.55
N PHE A 94 8.96 15.24 -22.27
CA PHE A 94 9.68 16.48 -22.48
C PHE A 94 8.89 17.32 -23.48
N ASP A 95 7.97 18.13 -22.96
CA ASP A 95 7.31 19.21 -23.70
C ASP A 95 8.38 20.23 -24.14
N MET A 96 8.96 20.00 -25.31
CA MET A 96 9.80 20.96 -26.01
C MET A 96 8.86 22.01 -26.62
N GLY A 97 8.32 22.88 -25.75
CA GLY A 97 7.44 23.97 -26.13
C GLY A 97 7.96 24.66 -27.39
N THR A 98 7.06 24.88 -28.35
CA THR A 98 7.37 25.46 -29.66
C THR A 98 8.22 26.72 -29.50
N VAL A 99 9.50 26.61 -29.85
CA VAL A 99 10.43 27.74 -29.86
C VAL A 99 10.06 28.63 -31.05
N PRO A 100 9.89 29.95 -30.87
CA PRO A 100 9.40 30.88 -31.90
C PRO A 100 10.31 31.01 -33.11
#